data_AF-A0A7S0ZQK9-F1
#
_entry.id   AF-A0A7S0ZQK9-F1
#
_cell.length_a   1.000
_cell.length_b   1.000
_cell.length_c   1.000
_cell.angle_alpha   90.00
_cell.angle_beta   90.00
_cell.angle_gamma   90.00
#
_symmetry.space_group_name_H-M   'P 1'
#
loop_
_entity.id
_entity.type
_entity.pdbx_description
1 polymer ?
#
loop_
_entity_poly.entity_id
_entity_poly.type
_entity_poly.pdbx_seq_one_letter_code
_entity_poly.pdbx_strand_id
1 'polypeptide(L)'
;LVFNCDEGIDFQAMGRIFIGLVRCGAWGCFDEFNRLLEEQMSAISQSVQLIQAAIKTHSKVVTLLGREITVNHNAGIFITMNPATKGYGGRQKLPDNLKQLFRPVAMSVPDNELIA
;
A
#
# COMPACT_ATOMS: atom_id res chain seq x y z
N LEU A 1 -0.58 11.43 -3.44
CA LEU A 1 -1.95 11.32 -2.89
C LEU A 1 -1.88 10.59 -1.56
N VAL A 2 -2.60 11.05 -0.55
CA VAL A 2 -2.64 10.43 0.78
C VAL A 2 -4.03 9.83 0.99
N PHE A 3 -4.08 8.58 1.45
CA PHE A 3 -5.30 7.85 1.73
C PHE A 3 -5.25 7.35 3.17
N ASN A 4 -6.29 7.61 3.96
CA ASN A 4 -6.41 7.03 5.29
C ASN A 4 -7.17 5.71 5.18
N CYS A 5 -6.58 4.62 5.67
CA CYS A 5 -7.20 3.29 5.63
C CYS A 5 -8.02 3.02 6.90
N ASP A 6 -9.23 2.51 6.71
CA ASP A 6 -10.08 2.01 7.79
C ASP A 6 -10.70 0.66 7.41
N GLU A 7 -11.38 0.02 8.36
CA GLU A 7 -12.03 -1.29 8.19
C GLU A 7 -13.14 -1.27 7.10
N GLY A 8 -13.63 -0.09 6.71
CA GLY A 8 -14.68 0.10 5.72
C GLY A 8 -14.20 0.11 4.27
N ILE A 9 -12.89 0.17 4.02
CA ILE A 9 -12.36 0.14 2.66
C ILE A 9 -12.33 -1.29 2.12
N ASP A 10 -13.18 -1.57 1.13
CA ASP A 10 -13.16 -2.85 0.43
C ASP A 10 -11.98 -2.97 -0.56
N PHE A 11 -11.61 -4.21 -0.88
CA PHE A 11 -10.50 -4.47 -1.79
C PHE A 11 -10.77 -3.93 -3.21
N GLN A 12 -12.04 -3.83 -3.60
CA GLN A 12 -12.45 -3.32 -4.91
C GLN A 12 -12.20 -1.81 -5.01
N ALA A 13 -12.49 -1.03 -3.97
CA ALA A 13 -12.14 0.38 -3.89
C ALA A 13 -10.63 0.57 -3.93
N MET A 14 -9.88 -0.23 -3.17
CA MET A 14 -8.42 -0.16 -3.18
C MET A 14 -7.85 -0.47 -4.57
N GLY A 15 -8.37 -1.49 -5.26
CA GLY A 15 -7.95 -1.82 -6.61
C GLY A 15 -8.28 -0.71 -7.63
N ARG A 16 -9.43 -0.03 -7.48
CA ARG A 16 -9.75 1.17 -8.29
C ARG A 16 -8.77 2.32 -8.02
N ILE A 17 -8.37 2.54 -6.76
CA ILE A 17 -7.36 3.54 -6.39
C ILE A 17 -6.01 3.19 -7.04
N PHE A 18 -5.58 1.93 -6.96
CA PHE A 18 -4.34 1.48 -7.61
C PHE A 18 -4.37 1.68 -9.13
N ILE A 19 -5.49 1.35 -9.78
CA ILE A 19 -5.67 1.62 -11.22
C ILE A 19 -5.46 3.11 -11.52
N GLY A 20 -6.03 3.99 -10.71
CA GLY A 20 -5.85 5.43 -10.85
C GLY A 20 -4.38 5.84 -10.71
N LEU A 21 -3.73 5.42 -9.62
CA LEU A 21 -2.32 5.72 -9.32
C LEU A 21 -1.36 5.25 -10.43
N VAL A 22 -1.53 4.00 -10.87
CA VAL A 22 -0.69 3.39 -11.91
C VAL A 22 -0.85 4.09 -13.26
N ARG A 23 -2.06 4.53 -13.60
CA ARG A 23 -2.31 5.26 -14.85
C ARG A 23 -1.75 6.68 -14.83
N CYS A 24 -1.91 7.40 -13.72
CA CYS A 24 -1.45 8.79 -13.63
C CYS A 24 0.03 8.93 -13.27
N GLY A 25 0.69 7.87 -12.78
CA GLY A 25 2.09 7.92 -12.35
C GLY A 25 2.28 8.64 -11.01
N ALA A 26 1.23 8.73 -10.19
CA ALA A 26 1.31 9.38 -8.89
C ALA A 26 1.81 8.42 -7.81
N TRP A 27 2.25 9.00 -6.69
CA TRP A 27 2.63 8.25 -5.50
C TRP A 27 1.43 8.21 -4.53
N GLY A 28 1.02 7.02 -4.14
CA GLY A 28 0.00 6.79 -3.12
C GLY A 28 0.66 6.48 -1.78
N CYS A 29 0.34 7.26 -0.76
CA CYS A 29 0.68 6.96 0.63
C CYS A 29 -0.58 6.52 1.35
N PHE A 30 -0.60 5.27 1.82
CA PHE A 30 -1.73 4.68 2.52
C PHE A 30 -1.44 4.64 4.02
N ASP A 31 -2.08 5.55 4.75
CA ASP A 31 -1.93 5.71 6.17
C ASP A 31 -2.81 4.76 6.96
N GLU A 32 -2.36 4.40 8.15
CA GLU A 32 -2.99 3.41 9.03
C GLU A 32 -3.34 2.09 8.32
N PHE A 33 -2.48 1.64 7.40
CA PHE A 33 -2.77 0.50 6.53
C PHE A 33 -3.14 -0.79 7.31
N ASN A 34 -2.62 -0.94 8.53
CA ASN A 34 -2.93 -2.08 9.39
C ASN A 34 -4.30 -2.03 10.07
N ARG A 35 -5.16 -1.04 9.77
CA ARG A 35 -6.58 -1.04 10.16
C ARG A 35 -7.47 -1.81 9.19
N LEU A 36 -6.96 -2.18 8.03
CA LEU A 36 -7.65 -3.06 7.10
C LEU A 36 -7.80 -4.47 7.69
N LEU A 37 -8.86 -5.16 7.27
CA LEU A 37 -9.05 -6.57 7.64
C LEU A 37 -7.95 -7.44 7.00
N GLU A 38 -7.60 -8.54 7.66
CA GLU A 38 -6.54 -9.44 7.19
C GLU A 38 -6.82 -9.99 5.77
N GLU A 39 -8.08 -10.34 5.50
CA GLU A 39 -8.53 -10.79 4.19
C GLU A 39 -8.37 -9.72 3.09
N GLN A 40 -8.63 -8.44 3.42
CA GLN A 40 -8.47 -7.32 2.50
C GLN A 40 -6.98 -7.11 2.19
N MET A 41 -6.12 -7.13 3.20
CA MET A 41 -4.67 -7.02 3.03
C MET A 41 -4.11 -8.16 2.18
N SER A 42 -4.59 -9.39 2.37
CA SER A 42 -4.19 -10.53 1.57
C SER A 42 -4.60 -10.37 0.10
N ALA A 43 -5.83 -9.95 -0.19
CA ALA A 43 -6.28 -9.66 -1.56
C ALA A 43 -5.48 -8.51 -2.21
N ILE A 44 -5.18 -7.46 -1.44
CA ILE A 44 -4.37 -6.32 -1.89
C ILE A 44 -2.95 -6.74 -2.23
N SER A 45 -2.36 -7.71 -1.50
CA SER A 45 -0.99 -8.19 -1.75
C SER A 45 -0.78 -8.64 -3.19
N GLN A 46 -1.75 -9.35 -3.77
CA GLN A 46 -1.68 -9.81 -5.16
C GLN A 46 -1.67 -8.64 -6.14
N SER A 47 -2.48 -7.61 -5.90
CA SER A 47 -2.53 -6.41 -6.74
C SER A 47 -1.20 -5.63 -6.67
N VAL A 48 -0.65 -5.45 -5.46
CA VAL A 48 0.65 -4.78 -5.26
C VAL A 48 1.77 -5.57 -5.95
N GLN A 49 1.78 -6.89 -5.84
CA GLN A 49 2.77 -7.74 -6.49
C GLN A 49 2.74 -7.60 -8.02
N LEU A 50 1.54 -7.60 -8.63
CA LEU A 50 1.38 -7.41 -10.08
C LEU A 50 1.90 -6.04 -10.54
N ILE A 51 1.59 -4.98 -9.79
CA ILE A 51 2.07 -3.62 -10.07
C ILE A 51 3.59 -3.55 -9.97
N GLN A 52 4.16 -4.08 -8.89
CA GLN A 52 5.61 -4.11 -8.70
C GLN A 52 6.32 -4.89 -9.79
N ALA A 53 5.78 -6.05 -10.19
CA ALA A 53 6.33 -6.84 -11.28
C ALA A 53 6.32 -6.02 -12.59
N ALA A 54 5.18 -5.42 -12.94
CA ALA A 54 5.05 -4.61 -14.14
C ALA A 54 6.01 -3.40 -14.17
N ILE A 55 6.21 -2.74 -13.03
CA ILE A 55 7.17 -1.63 -12.92
C ILE A 55 8.62 -2.14 -13.07
N LYS A 56 8.98 -3.23 -12.37
CA LYS A 56 10.33 -3.82 -12.41
C LYS A 56 10.72 -4.32 -13.80
N THR A 57 9.78 -4.92 -14.53
CA THR A 57 10.03 -5.44 -15.89
C THR A 57 9.81 -4.40 -16.98
N HIS A 58 9.53 -3.15 -16.63
CA HIS A 58 9.16 -2.09 -17.56
C HIS A 58 8.02 -2.48 -18.53
N SER A 59 7.05 -3.26 -18.03
CA SER A 59 5.86 -3.65 -18.80
C SER A 59 5.03 -2.42 -19.12
N LYS A 60 4.50 -2.34 -20.35
CA LYS A 60 3.62 -1.24 -20.78
C LYS A 60 2.20 -1.36 -20.23
N VAL A 61 1.79 -2.59 -19.93
CA VAL A 61 0.43 -2.93 -19.49
C VAL A 61 0.47 -3.89 -18.32
N VAL A 62 -0.54 -3.82 -17.46
CA VAL A 62 -0.79 -4.77 -16.36
C VAL A 62 -2.29 -5.02 -16.25
N THR A 63 -2.69 -6.23 -15.87
CA THR A 63 -4.09 -6.56 -15.63
C THR A 63 -4.40 -6.47 -14.14
N LEU A 64 -5.29 -5.56 -13.75
CA LEU A 64 -5.78 -5.41 -12.38
C LEU A 64 -7.31 -5.47 -12.36
N LEU A 65 -7.89 -6.23 -11.42
CA LEU A 65 -9.34 -6.44 -11.31
C LEU A 65 -9.99 -6.85 -12.66
N GLY A 66 -9.29 -7.67 -13.46
CA GLY A 66 -9.74 -8.10 -14.78
C GLY A 66 -9.71 -7.03 -15.87
N ARG A 67 -9.07 -5.87 -15.62
CA ARG A 67 -8.93 -4.78 -16.59
C ARG A 67 -7.47 -4.59 -16.96
N GLU A 68 -7.20 -4.51 -18.25
CA GLU A 68 -5.88 -4.13 -18.76
C GLU A 68 -5.71 -2.61 -18.64
N ILE A 69 -4.61 -2.20 -18.00
CA ILE A 69 -4.30 -0.78 -17.78
C ILE A 69 -2.88 -0.47 -18.25
N THR A 70 -2.70 0.71 -18.83
CA THR A 70 -1.36 1.22 -19.15
C THR A 70 -0.63 1.59 -17.87
N VAL A 71 0.63 1.15 -17.77
CA VAL A 71 1.48 1.38 -16.60
C VAL A 71 2.31 2.63 -16.82
N ASN A 72 2.21 3.58 -15.90
CA ASN A 72 3.18 4.66 -15.77
C ASN A 72 4.25 4.22 -14.76
N HIS A 73 5.50 4.05 -15.23
CA HIS A 73 6.62 3.57 -14.42
C HIS A 73 7.04 4.53 -13.30
N ASN A 74 6.52 5.76 -13.27
CA ASN A 74 6.75 6.73 -12.20
C ASN A 74 5.82 6.54 -10.99
N ALA A 75 4.85 5.62 -11.09
CA ALA A 75 3.92 5.32 -10.00
C ALA A 75 4.63 4.72 -8.78
N GLY A 76 4.13 5.04 -7.58
CA GLY A 76 4.70 4.56 -6.31
C GLY A 76 3.62 4.22 -5.30
N ILE A 77 3.85 3.17 -4.51
CA ILE A 77 2.95 2.73 -3.43
C ILE A 77 3.74 2.69 -2.14
N PHE A 78 3.26 3.42 -1.14
CA PHE A 78 3.85 3.51 0.19
C PHE A 78 2.76 3.26 1.23
N ILE A 79 3.12 2.60 2.31
CA ILE A 79 2.22 2.36 3.44
C ILE A 79 2.86 2.90 4.72
N THR A 80 2.04 3.48 5.59
CA THR A 80 2.43 3.83 6.95
C THR A 80 1.53 3.09 7.92
N MET A 81 2.10 2.73 9.07
CA MET A 81 1.36 2.02 10.10
C MET A 81 1.95 2.24 11.47
N ASN A 82 1.05 2.23 12.44
CA ASN A 82 1.41 2.34 13.84
C ASN A 82 1.55 0.93 14.46
N PRO A 83 2.48 0.74 15.41
CA PRO A 83 2.67 -0.55 16.08
C PRO A 83 1.37 -1.04 16.72
N ALA A 84 1.08 -2.33 16.57
CA ALA A 84 -0.11 -2.95 17.17
C ALA A 84 0.04 -3.23 18.69
N THR A 85 0.98 -2.60 19.38
CA THR A 85 1.25 -2.86 20.80
C THR A 85 0.17 -2.27 21.72
N LYS A 86 -0.09 -2.99 22.82
CA LYS A 86 -1.19 -2.84 23.81
C LYS A 86 -1.57 -1.37 24.07
N GLY A 87 -2.70 -0.94 23.53
CA GLY A 87 -3.30 0.38 23.77
C GLY A 87 -4.07 0.91 22.56
N TYR A 88 -3.66 0.51 21.36
CA TYR A 88 -4.26 0.90 20.09
C TYR A 88 -5.09 -0.25 19.50
N GLY A 89 -6.36 -0.36 19.91
CA GLY A 89 -7.29 -1.36 19.36
C GLY A 89 -7.51 -1.22 17.85
N GLY A 90 -8.00 -2.29 17.20
CA GLY A 90 -8.36 -2.28 15.77
C GLY A 90 -7.18 -2.31 14.79
N ARG A 91 -5.99 -2.73 15.22
CA ARG A 91 -4.79 -2.85 14.37
C ARG A 91 -4.39 -4.32 14.21
N GLN A 92 -4.32 -4.75 12.96
CA GLN A 92 -3.95 -6.11 12.58
C GLN A 92 -2.44 -6.23 12.35
N LYS A 93 -1.91 -7.46 12.43
CA LYS A 93 -0.55 -7.73 11.96
C LYS A 93 -0.57 -7.82 10.44
N LEU A 94 0.47 -7.29 9.79
CA LEU A 94 0.68 -7.50 8.37
C LEU A 94 0.84 -9.00 8.08
N PRO A 95 0.15 -9.55 7.07
CA PRO A 95 0.44 -10.86 6.49
C PRO A 95 1.89 -10.95 5.98
N ASP A 96 2.53 -12.10 6.10
CA ASP A 96 3.95 -12.25 5.76
C ASP A 96 4.23 -12.10 4.27
N ASN A 97 3.31 -12.55 3.40
CA ASN A 97 3.36 -12.31 1.96
C ASN A 97 3.38 -10.81 1.64
N LEU A 98 2.58 -10.01 2.35
CA LEU A 98 2.53 -8.57 2.15
C LEU A 98 3.80 -7.89 2.67
N LYS A 99 4.33 -8.31 3.83
CA LYS A 99 5.60 -7.77 4.36
C LYS A 99 6.75 -7.89 3.37
N GLN A 100 6.85 -9.01 2.65
CA GLN A 100 7.91 -9.24 1.66
C GLN A 100 7.86 -8.29 0.46
N LEU A 101 6.70 -7.69 0.18
CA LEU A 101 6.54 -6.73 -0.91
C LEU A 101 7.03 -5.33 -0.53
N PHE A 102 7.23 -5.05 0.76
CA PHE A 102 7.64 -3.73 1.23
C PHE A 102 9.04 -3.75 1.85
N ARG A 103 9.76 -2.63 1.69
CA ARG A 103 11.00 -2.39 2.41
C ARG A 103 10.68 -1.67 3.73
N PRO A 104 10.90 -2.30 4.90
CA PRO A 104 10.60 -1.66 6.17
C PRO A 104 11.59 -0.52 6.47
N VAL A 105 11.08 0.53 7.14
CA VAL A 105 11.87 1.65 7.65
C VAL A 105 11.46 1.88 9.11
N ALA A 106 12.44 1.98 10.00
CA ALA A 106 12.19 2.27 11.41
C ALA A 106 12.18 3.78 11.66
N MET A 107 11.06 4.29 12.17
CA MET A 107 10.83 5.73 12.44
C MET A 107 10.57 5.99 13.93
N SER A 108 11.26 5.28 14.82
CA SER A 108 10.90 5.19 16.25
C SER A 108 11.26 6.42 17.09
N VAL A 109 12.33 7.14 16.76
CA VAL A 109 12.83 8.27 17.56
C VAL A 109 13.21 9.42 16.62
N PRO A 110 12.48 10.55 16.63
CA PRO A 110 12.90 11.77 15.95
C PRO A 110 13.92 12.54 16.79
N ASP A 111 14.75 13.35 16.13
CA ASP A 111 15.68 14.27 16.80
C ASP A 111 14.95 15.60 17.10
N ASN A 112 14.52 15.78 18.34
CA ASN A 112 13.77 16.96 18.73
C ASN A 112 14.66 18.21 18.89
N GLU A 113 15.95 18.06 19.20
CA GLU A 113 16.84 19.22 19.37
C GLU A 113 17.22 19.82 18.02
N LEU A 114 17.42 18.98 17.00
CA LEU A 114 17.70 19.44 15.64
C LEU A 114 16.46 20.07 14.96
N ILE A 115 15.26 19.61 15.30
CA ILE A 115 14.00 20.06 14.68
C ILE A 115 13.45 21.34 15.34
N ALA A 116 13.76 21.61 16.61
CA ALA A 116 13.20 22.70 17.41
C ALA A 116 13.64 24.12 16.98
#